data_AF-A0A151QMZ7-F1
#
_entry.id   AF-A0A151QMZ7-F1
#
_cell.length_a   1.000
_cell.length_b   1.000
_cell.length_c   1.000
_cell.angle_alpha   90.00
_cell.angle_beta   90.00
_cell.angle_gamma   90.00
#
_symmetry.space_group_name_H-M   'P 1'
#
loop_
_entity.id
_entity.type
_entity.pdbx_description
1 polymer ?
#
loop_
_entity_poly.entity_id
_entity_poly.type
_entity_poly.pdbx_seq_one_letter_code
_entity_poly.pdbx_strand_id
1 'polypeptide(L)'
;IQYPEEDVPFVLKIGLIHLLPKFHGRAGEDPHKHLKEFHIVCSTMRPHNVPKDHIYLKEFPFSLEDLAKDWLYYLAPGSITS
;
A
#
# COMPACT_ATOMS: atom_id res chain seq x y z
N ILE A 1 -8.20 -7.61 -1.48
CA ILE A 1 -8.43 -6.59 -0.42
C ILE A 1 -9.87 -6.13 -0.53
N GLN A 2 -10.63 -6.11 0.56
CA GLN A 2 -11.93 -5.43 0.59
C GLN A 2 -11.67 -3.99 1.00
N TYR A 3 -11.98 -3.04 0.13
CA TYR A 3 -11.84 -1.62 0.45
C TYR A 3 -13.07 -1.19 1.27
N PRO A 4 -12.89 -0.45 2.37
CA PRO A 4 -14.00 0.11 3.14
C PRO A 4 -14.80 1.11 2.27
N GLU A 5 -16.12 1.15 2.45
CA GLU A 5 -17.00 2.12 1.76
C GLU A 5 -16.58 3.56 2.10
N GLU A 6 -16.48 4.40 1.07
CA GLU A 6 -15.87 5.73 1.16
C GLU A 6 -16.87 6.79 1.63
N ASP A 7 -16.68 7.35 2.83
CA ASP A 7 -17.38 8.58 3.28
C ASP A 7 -16.62 9.86 2.89
N VAL A 8 -15.38 9.73 2.34
CA VAL A 8 -14.55 10.86 1.94
C VAL A 8 -13.82 10.54 0.62
N PRO A 9 -14.01 11.33 -0.46
CA PRO A 9 -13.23 11.18 -1.68
C PRO A 9 -11.77 11.53 -1.42
N PHE A 10 -10.97 10.51 -1.10
CA PHE A 10 -9.52 10.62 -0.98
C PHE A 10 -8.89 10.38 -2.35
N VAL A 11 -8.39 11.46 -2.96
CA VAL A 11 -7.59 11.38 -4.19
C VAL A 11 -6.16 10.96 -3.82
N LEU A 12 -5.72 9.83 -4.37
CA LEU A 12 -4.32 9.39 -4.29
C LEU A 12 -3.43 10.51 -4.82
N LYS A 13 -2.51 11.02 -3.99
CA LYS A 13 -1.57 12.04 -4.45
C LYS A 13 -0.54 11.35 -5.34
N ILE A 14 -0.51 11.66 -6.63
CA ILE A 14 0.48 11.13 -7.58
C ILE A 14 1.91 11.29 -7.04
N GLY A 15 2.20 12.42 -6.39
CA GLY A 15 3.51 12.65 -5.74
C GLY A 15 3.85 11.64 -4.64
N LEU A 16 2.86 11.09 -3.93
CA LEU A 16 3.08 10.04 -2.93
C LEU A 16 3.44 8.70 -3.59
N ILE A 17 2.73 8.34 -4.67
CA ILE A 17 2.97 7.08 -5.41
C ILE A 17 4.43 6.98 -5.87
N HIS A 18 5.02 8.08 -6.32
CA HIS A 18 6.42 8.12 -6.75
C HIS A 18 7.43 8.00 -5.60
N LEU A 19 7.03 8.29 -4.36
CA LEU A 19 7.88 8.20 -3.17
C LEU A 19 7.77 6.86 -2.45
N LEU A 20 6.79 6.02 -2.82
CA LEU A 20 6.63 4.72 -2.20
C LEU A 20 7.85 3.85 -2.47
N PRO A 21 8.35 3.11 -1.45
CA PRO A 21 9.37 2.10 -1.70
C PRO A 21 8.80 1.03 -2.63
N LYS A 22 9.66 0.44 -3.45
CA LYS A 22 9.28 -0.62 -4.39
C LYS A 22 9.73 -1.98 -3.87
N PHE A 23 8.84 -2.96 -3.95
CA PHE A 23 9.11 -4.34 -3.59
C PHE A 23 8.73 -5.27 -4.73
N HIS A 24 9.71 -5.99 -5.25
CA HIS A 24 9.56 -6.83 -6.44
C HIS A 24 9.26 -8.29 -6.08
N GLY A 25 9.40 -8.66 -4.80
CA GLY A 25 9.22 -10.04 -4.33
C GLY A 25 10.43 -10.95 -4.62
N ARG A 26 11.64 -10.39 -4.72
CA ARG A 26 12.86 -11.15 -5.02
C ARG A 26 13.49 -11.71 -3.73
N ALA A 27 14.19 -12.84 -3.84
CA ALA A 27 14.79 -13.54 -2.69
C ALA A 27 15.82 -12.74 -1.87
N GLY A 28 16.35 -11.62 -2.41
CA GLY A 28 17.26 -10.72 -1.71
C GLY A 28 16.60 -9.46 -1.12
N GLU A 29 15.31 -9.26 -1.35
CA GLU A 29 14.58 -8.13 -0.77
C GLU A 29 14.04 -8.50 0.62
N ASP A 30 14.11 -7.56 1.56
CA ASP A 30 13.58 -7.73 2.90
C ASP A 30 12.15 -7.15 2.99
N PRO A 31 11.12 -8.00 3.16
CA PRO A 31 9.74 -7.54 3.27
C PRO A 31 9.51 -6.69 4.54
N HIS A 32 10.24 -6.93 5.63
CA HIS A 32 10.10 -6.14 6.86
C HIS A 32 10.68 -4.73 6.68
N LYS A 33 11.81 -4.62 5.98
CA LYS A 33 12.37 -3.32 5.60
C LYS A 33 11.40 -2.54 4.73
N HIS A 34 10.84 -3.19 3.71
CA HIS A 34 9.83 -2.59 2.84
C HIS A 34 8.64 -2.04 3.63
N LEU A 35 8.04 -2.84 4.52
CA LEU A 35 6.90 -2.41 5.34
C LEU A 35 7.24 -1.21 6.25
N LYS A 36 8.43 -1.18 6.83
CA LYS A 36 8.89 -0.04 7.65
C LYS A 36 9.02 1.24 6.82
N GLU A 37 9.67 1.15 5.66
CA GLU A 37 9.84 2.29 4.75
C GLU A 37 8.48 2.78 4.23
N PHE A 38 7.59 1.86 3.87
CA PHE A 38 6.24 2.15 3.41
C PHE A 38 5.44 2.88 4.50
N HIS A 39 5.46 2.38 5.74
CA HIS A 39 4.82 3.05 6.88
C HIS A 39 5.34 4.47 7.10
N ILE A 40 6.64 4.70 6.97
CA ILE A 40 7.24 6.03 7.13
C ILE A 40 6.71 6.97 6.05
N VAL A 41 6.79 6.60 4.78
CA VAL A 41 6.37 7.43 3.64
C VAL A 41 4.88 7.76 3.71
N CYS A 42 4.02 6.78 3.97
CA CYS A 42 2.59 7.02 4.07
C CYS A 42 2.21 7.86 5.31
N SER A 43 2.98 7.78 6.40
CA SER A 43 2.72 8.55 7.62
C SER A 43 3.06 10.04 7.49
N THR A 44 4.08 10.39 6.70
CA THR A 44 4.55 11.79 6.55
C THR A 44 3.65 12.64 5.66
N MET A 45 2.88 12.02 4.76
CA MET A 45 2.06 12.74 3.77
C MET A 45 0.54 12.57 3.97
N ARG A 46 0.15 11.95 5.10
CA ARG A 46 -1.25 11.68 5.47
C ARG A 46 -2.04 12.98 5.71
N PRO A 47 -3.24 13.14 5.10
CA PRO A 47 -4.19 14.18 5.49
C PRO A 47 -4.72 13.94 6.91
N HIS A 48 -4.94 15.01 7.69
CA HIS A 48 -5.40 14.91 9.08
C HIS A 48 -6.71 14.12 9.27
N ASN A 49 -7.59 14.14 8.26
CA ASN A 49 -8.96 13.62 8.36
C ASN A 49 -9.14 12.21 7.80
N VAL A 50 -8.06 11.53 7.40
CA VAL A 50 -8.16 10.16 6.83
C VAL A 50 -7.56 9.16 7.82
N PRO A 51 -8.28 8.05 8.13
CA PRO A 51 -7.74 6.94 8.92
C PRO A 51 -6.48 6.37 8.27
N LYS A 52 -5.46 6.06 9.08
CA LYS A 52 -4.17 5.56 8.58
C LYS A 52 -4.33 4.29 7.76
N ASP A 53 -5.17 3.39 8.22
CA ASP A 53 -5.36 2.07 7.61
C ASP A 53 -5.95 2.19 6.21
N HIS A 54 -6.82 3.19 5.96
CA HIS A 54 -7.37 3.43 4.62
C HIS A 54 -6.30 3.88 3.63
N ILE A 55 -5.35 4.72 4.08
CA ILE A 55 -4.23 5.16 3.25
C ILE A 55 -3.32 3.97 2.96
N TYR A 56 -2.93 3.21 3.99
CA TYR A 56 -2.06 2.06 3.80
C TYR A 56 -2.67 1.04 2.85
N LEU A 57 -3.95 0.70 3.02
CA LEU A 57 -4.64 -0.26 2.14
C LEU A 57 -4.75 0.21 0.69
N LYS A 58 -4.99 1.51 0.47
CA LYS A 58 -5.08 2.07 -0.89
C LYS A 58 -3.72 2.26 -1.56
N GLU A 59 -2.68 2.60 -0.80
CA GLU A 59 -1.34 2.87 -1.34
C GLU A 59 -0.48 1.61 -1.48
N PHE A 60 -0.73 0.56 -0.69
CA PHE A 60 0.06 -0.67 -0.68
C PHE A 60 0.18 -1.36 -2.06
N PRO A 61 -0.88 -1.47 -2.88
CA PRO A 61 -0.75 -2.04 -4.23
C PRO A 61 0.25 -1.28 -5.13
N PHE A 62 0.51 0.00 -4.86
CA PHE A 62 1.44 0.84 -5.62
C PHE A 62 2.90 0.72 -5.14
N SER A 63 3.13 0.12 -3.97
CA SER A 63 4.47 -0.18 -3.46
C SER A 63 5.00 -1.53 -3.96
N LEU A 64 4.13 -2.37 -4.56
CA LEU A 64 4.50 -3.67 -5.13
C LEU A 64 4.77 -3.59 -6.63
N GLU A 65 5.75 -4.36 -7.08
CA GLU A 65 6.14 -4.56 -8.49
C GLU A 65 6.37 -6.06 -8.76
N ASP A 66 6.50 -6.42 -10.04
CA ASP A 66 6.83 -7.78 -10.51
C ASP A 66 6.05 -8.89 -9.77
N LEU A 67 6.77 -9.88 -9.22
CA LEU A 67 6.23 -11.07 -8.57
C LEU A 67 5.34 -10.73 -7.37
N ALA A 68 5.67 -9.66 -6.63
CA ALA A 68 4.88 -9.24 -5.49
C ALA A 68 3.53 -8.66 -5.93
N LYS A 69 3.52 -7.92 -7.05
CA LYS A 69 2.28 -7.37 -7.61
C LYS A 69 1.40 -8.45 -8.21
N ASP A 70 2.01 -9.40 -8.92
CA ASP A 70 1.32 -10.57 -9.44
C ASP A 70 0.67 -11.37 -8.30
N TRP A 71 1.43 -11.66 -7.23
CA TRP A 71 0.90 -12.33 -6.03
C TRP A 71 -0.37 -11.65 -5.50
N LEU A 72 -0.36 -10.32 -5.36
CA LEU A 72 -1.51 -9.57 -4.87
C LEU A 72 -2.74 -9.74 -5.77
N TYR A 73 -2.57 -9.75 -7.09
CA TYR A 73 -3.67 -9.92 -8.05
C TYR A 73 -4.19 -11.36 -8.14
N TYR A 74 -3.36 -12.36 -7.82
CA TYR A 74 -3.79 -13.75 -7.78
C TYR A 74 -4.63 -14.10 -6.53
N LEU A 75 -4.62 -13.25 -5.50
CA LEU A 75 -5.42 -13.49 -4.30
C LEU A 75 -6.92 -13.31 -4.58
N ALA A 76 -7.72 -14.25 -4.10
CA ALA A 76 -9.17 -14.08 -4.11
C ALA A 76 -9.58 -12.83 -3.30
N PRO A 77 -10.63 -12.09 -3.72
CA PRO A 77 -11.18 -11.00 -2.93
C PRO A 77 -11.45 -11.46 -1.47
N GLY A 78 -11.18 -10.60 -0.50
CA GLY A 78 -11.33 -10.94 0.92
C GLY A 78 -10.25 -11.87 1.51
N SER A 79 -9.26 -12.33 0.74
CA SER A 79 -8.19 -13.20 1.27
C SER A 79 -7.26 -12.49 2.27
N ILE A 80 -7.08 -11.18 2.14
CA ILE A 80 -6.31 -10.36 3.08
C ILE A 80 -7.31 -9.79 4.08
N THR A 81 -7.35 -10.40 5.26
CA THR A 81 -8.18 -9.98 6.41
C THR A 81 -7.29 -9.34 7.49
N SER A 82 -7.88 -8.50 8.33
CA SER A 82 -7.22 -7.85 9.46
C SER A 82 -7.25 -8.69 10.72
#